data_AF-A0A9X4KW35-F1
#
_entry.id   AF-A0A9X4KW35-F1
#
_cell.length_a   1.000
_cell.length_b   1.000
_cell.length_c   1.000
_cell.angle_alpha   90.00
_cell.angle_beta   90.00
_cell.angle_gamma   90.00
#
_symmetry.space_group_name_H-M   'P 1'
#
loop_
_entity.id
_entity.type
_entity.pdbx_description
1 polymer ?
#
loop_
_entity_poly.entity_id
_entity_poly.type
_entity_poly.pdbx_seq_one_letter_code
_entity_poly.pdbx_strand_id
1 'polypeptide(L)'
;MHIFPQWLRQTGRRLREAPSRRLVNKLILLFTSIIILIVSSLTFIAYKIIERESVANSIASNRSNLKLVNQNYAKYMSELEQLSLPQIAYDPLMRAIEREGEDYASRLYLEDYLRSLFYARSDLQSIYLYLVDERKYLYVTRERYNVTVRAALDDGIPEQAWYKRAMADSHNRGVQSLVLSRETGYGTAPEGVYMAYHRVLRSLRDRQARAVLSFYVNDSAKNAIMADMPKTEGGARHFAGCGRHAVSRRRSRVLFGGKPTTKTSSARSTRRRRRKDSTGRDRTGVIWSSKTSTRGTAGGSSSPFRSARSTGRR
;
A
#
# COMPACT_ATOMS: atom_id res chain seq x y z
N MET A 1 -16.62 92.05 33.95
CA MET A 1 -16.41 91.41 35.26
C MET A 1 -16.39 89.90 35.07
N HIS A 2 -15.24 89.23 35.23
CA HIS A 2 -15.14 87.91 35.87
C HIS A 2 -13.68 87.70 36.27
N ILE A 3 -13.51 87.58 37.58
CA ILE A 3 -12.26 87.62 38.32
C ILE A 3 -11.69 86.20 38.30
N PHE A 4 -10.61 85.99 37.55
CA PHE A 4 -9.85 84.74 37.58
C PHE A 4 -9.04 84.68 38.89
N PRO A 5 -9.23 83.66 39.74
CA PRO A 5 -8.59 83.63 41.06
C PRO A 5 -7.09 83.36 40.93
N GLN A 6 -6.28 84.37 41.24
CA GLN A 6 -4.81 84.28 41.24
C GLN A 6 -4.25 83.32 42.31
N TRP A 7 -5.11 82.81 43.19
CA TRP A 7 -4.77 81.83 44.22
C TRP A 7 -4.34 80.47 43.65
N LEU A 8 -4.79 80.08 42.44
CA LEU A 8 -4.44 78.77 41.86
C LEU A 8 -2.98 78.66 41.38
N ARG A 9 -2.30 79.80 41.12
CA ARG A 9 -0.91 79.80 40.63
C ARG A 9 0.13 79.68 41.74
N GLN A 10 -0.23 80.02 42.99
CA GLN A 10 0.71 79.97 44.12
C GLN A 10 0.74 78.58 44.80
N THR A 11 -0.36 77.82 44.74
CA THR A 11 -0.41 76.45 45.30
C THR A 11 0.44 75.46 44.50
N GLY A 12 0.58 75.66 43.18
CA GLY A 12 1.42 74.81 42.31
C GLY A 12 2.93 74.99 42.47
N ARG A 13 3.40 76.10 43.07
CA ARG A 13 4.84 76.34 43.29
C ARG A 13 5.35 75.84 44.63
N ARG A 14 4.49 75.69 45.65
CA ARG A 14 4.87 75.13 46.96
C ARG A 14 4.95 73.60 46.98
N LEU A 15 4.38 72.92 45.98
CA LEU A 15 4.62 71.49 45.71
C LEU A 15 5.95 71.22 44.98
N ARG A 16 6.71 72.28 44.67
CA ARG A 16 7.97 72.21 43.92
C ARG A 16 9.21 72.12 44.82
N GLU A 17 9.02 72.16 46.14
CA GLU A 17 10.08 71.91 47.12
C GLU A 17 10.16 70.41 47.38
N ALA A 18 11.10 69.78 46.66
CA ALA A 18 11.64 68.44 46.85
C ALA A 18 10.68 67.44 47.54
N PRO A 19 9.75 66.79 46.80
CA PRO A 19 9.22 65.53 47.31
C PRO A 19 10.44 64.63 47.51
N SER A 20 10.69 64.22 48.76
CA SER A 20 11.86 63.41 49.10
C SER A 20 12.01 62.33 48.02
N ARG A 21 13.21 62.18 47.43
CA ARG A 21 13.44 61.25 46.29
C ARG A 21 12.83 59.85 46.50
N ARG A 22 12.67 59.47 47.77
CA ARG A 22 12.02 58.24 48.24
C ARG A 22 10.51 58.15 47.94
N LEU A 23 9.76 59.25 47.97
CA LEU A 23 8.31 59.28 47.68
C LEU A 23 8.02 59.18 46.17
N VAL A 24 8.76 59.91 45.35
CA VAL A 24 8.63 59.85 43.88
C VAL A 24 9.03 58.47 43.35
N ASN A 25 10.11 57.88 43.87
CA ASN A 25 10.51 56.52 43.49
C ASN A 25 9.44 55.46 43.82
N LYS A 26 8.73 55.60 44.95
CA LYS A 26 7.62 54.69 45.30
C LYS A 26 6.42 54.84 44.38
N LEU A 27 6.10 56.07 43.95
CA LEU A 27 4.99 56.33 43.04
C LEU A 27 5.28 55.80 41.63
N ILE A 28 6.49 56.03 41.11
CA ILE A 28 6.93 55.51 39.82
C ILE A 28 6.90 53.97 39.82
N LEU A 29 7.38 53.33 40.90
CA LEU A 29 7.39 51.87 41.03
C LEU A 29 5.96 51.29 41.05
N LEU A 30 5.02 51.94 41.74
CA LEU A 30 3.61 51.54 41.70
C LEU A 30 3.02 51.66 40.30
N PHE A 31 3.28 52.76 39.60
CA PHE A 31 2.71 52.99 38.28
C PHE A 31 3.28 52.04 37.22
N THR A 32 4.59 51.78 37.24
CA THR A 32 5.22 50.80 36.35
C THR A 32 4.77 49.37 36.67
N SER A 33 4.58 49.03 37.94
CA SER A 33 4.03 47.73 38.37
C SER A 33 2.63 47.51 37.80
N ILE A 34 1.74 48.51 37.86
CA ILE A 34 0.38 48.42 37.31
C ILE A 34 0.44 48.23 35.79
N ILE A 35 1.28 48.97 35.08
CA ILE A 35 1.42 48.84 33.61
C ILE A 35 1.93 47.44 33.24
N ILE A 36 2.97 46.94 33.93
CA ILE A 36 3.52 45.60 33.69
C ILE A 36 2.45 44.53 33.95
N LEU A 37 1.64 44.69 35.00
CA LEU A 37 0.57 43.76 35.34
C LEU A 37 -0.53 43.72 34.25
N ILE A 38 -0.90 44.87 33.70
CA ILE A 38 -1.88 44.95 32.60
C ILE A 38 -1.33 44.28 31.33
N VAL A 39 -0.10 44.61 30.93
CA VAL A 39 0.52 44.07 29.71
C VAL A 39 0.71 42.55 29.82
N SER A 40 1.18 42.06 30.97
CA SER A 40 1.36 40.62 31.20
C SER A 40 0.02 39.88 31.21
N SER A 41 -1.02 40.42 31.84
CA SER A 41 -2.36 39.83 31.82
C SER A 41 -2.93 39.76 30.40
N LEU A 42 -2.80 40.83 29.62
CA LEU A 42 -3.30 40.86 28.24
C LEU A 42 -2.55 39.85 27.36
N THR A 43 -1.22 39.78 27.51
CA THR A 43 -0.38 38.80 26.78
C THR A 43 -0.75 37.37 27.15
N PHE A 44 -1.00 37.10 28.43
CA PHE A 44 -1.40 35.77 28.90
C PHE A 44 -2.76 35.34 28.33
N ILE A 45 -3.75 36.24 28.32
CA ILE A 45 -5.08 35.97 27.75
C ILE A 45 -4.97 35.74 26.24
N ALA A 46 -4.23 36.59 25.52
CA ALA A 46 -4.01 36.45 24.09
C ALA A 46 -3.36 35.09 23.76
N TYR A 47 -2.35 34.69 24.52
CA TYR A 47 -1.70 33.38 24.35
C TYR A 47 -2.68 32.22 24.56
N LYS A 48 -3.53 32.29 25.59
CA LYS A 48 -4.52 31.24 25.88
C LYS A 48 -5.61 31.13 24.81
N ILE A 49 -6.00 32.23 24.19
CA ILE A 49 -6.96 32.22 23.08
C ILE A 49 -6.34 31.57 21.84
N ILE A 50 -5.13 31.99 21.46
CA ILE A 50 -4.41 31.42 20.30
C ILE A 50 -4.15 29.92 20.49
N GLU A 51 -3.75 29.49 21.69
CA GLU A 51 -3.55 28.07 22.01
C GLU A 51 -4.85 27.27 21.83
N ARG A 52 -5.98 27.76 22.36
CA ARG A 52 -7.27 27.08 22.25
C ARG A 52 -7.79 27.01 20.82
N GLU A 53 -7.71 28.10 20.07
CA GLU A 53 -8.13 28.12 18.67
C GLU A 53 -7.24 27.23 17.79
N SER A 54 -5.93 27.24 18.04
CA SER A 54 -4.98 26.37 17.33
C SER A 54 -5.26 24.88 17.61
N VAL A 55 -5.50 24.51 18.87
CA VAL A 55 -5.83 23.13 19.26
C VAL A 55 -7.20 22.72 18.71
N ALA A 56 -8.22 23.57 18.82
CA ALA A 56 -9.55 23.30 18.29
C ALA A 56 -9.54 23.11 16.77
N ASN A 57 -8.83 23.99 16.04
CA ASN A 57 -8.67 23.87 14.59
C ASN A 57 -7.90 22.61 14.20
N SER A 58 -6.86 22.25 14.96
CA SER A 58 -6.09 21.01 14.73
C SER A 58 -6.96 19.76 14.94
N ILE A 59 -7.78 19.73 16.00
CA ILE A 59 -8.68 18.61 16.28
C ILE A 59 -9.80 18.52 15.24
N ALA A 60 -10.42 19.65 14.87
CA ALA A 60 -11.49 19.70 13.88
C ALA A 60 -11.00 19.31 12.48
N SER A 61 -9.84 19.83 12.06
CA SER A 61 -9.20 19.48 10.79
C SER A 61 -8.83 17.99 10.74
N ASN A 62 -8.22 17.45 11.80
CA ASN A 62 -7.88 16.02 11.87
C ASN A 62 -9.11 15.12 11.84
N ARG A 63 -10.19 15.50 12.53
CA ARG A 63 -11.45 14.73 12.50
C ARG A 63 -12.08 14.73 11.10
N SER A 64 -12.06 15.88 10.42
CA SER A 64 -12.54 15.99 9.04
C SER A 64 -11.71 15.12 8.09
N ASN A 65 -10.37 15.20 8.19
CA ASN A 65 -9.45 14.42 7.36
C ASN A 65 -9.62 12.92 7.59
N LEU A 66 -9.73 12.46 8.85
CA LEU A 66 -9.96 11.06 9.17
C LEU A 66 -11.31 10.57 8.65
N LYS A 67 -12.34 11.41 8.68
CA LYS A 67 -13.65 11.09 8.09
C LYS A 67 -13.55 10.88 6.58
N LEU A 68 -12.84 11.75 5.87
CA LEU A 68 -12.59 11.62 4.43
C LEU A 68 -11.81 10.34 4.10
N VAL A 69 -10.73 10.08 4.82
CA VAL A 69 -9.94 8.84 4.64
C VAL A 69 -10.79 7.60 4.87
N ASN A 70 -11.64 7.59 5.91
CA ASN A 70 -12.54 6.47 6.17
C ASN A 70 -13.58 6.29 5.05
N GLN A 71 -14.12 7.38 4.50
CA GLN A 71 -15.04 7.33 3.35
C GLN A 71 -14.35 6.79 2.10
N ASN A 72 -13.13 7.25 1.82
CA ASN A 72 -12.34 6.77 0.69
C ASN A 72 -11.96 5.29 0.84
N TYR A 73 -11.59 4.87 2.05
CA TYR A 73 -11.35 3.47 2.37
C TYR A 73 -12.60 2.62 2.18
N ALA A 74 -13.76 3.05 2.69
CA ALA A 74 -15.02 2.33 2.54
C ALA A 74 -15.44 2.20 1.06
N LYS A 75 -15.31 3.28 0.29
CA LYS A 75 -15.54 3.27 -1.17
C LYS A 75 -14.61 2.28 -1.87
N TYR A 76 -13.31 2.36 -1.57
CA TYR A 76 -12.31 1.46 -2.13
C TYR A 76 -12.62 -0.01 -1.83
N MET A 77 -12.99 -0.33 -0.58
CA MET A 77 -13.39 -1.69 -0.19
C MET A 77 -14.65 -2.16 -0.93
N SER A 78 -15.63 -1.27 -1.13
CA SER A 78 -16.83 -1.59 -1.89
C SER A 78 -16.53 -1.90 -3.36
N GLU A 79 -15.63 -1.15 -4.00
CA GLU A 79 -15.20 -1.41 -5.38
C GLU A 79 -14.44 -2.74 -5.49
N LEU A 80 -13.60 -3.06 -4.50
CA LEU A 80 -12.87 -4.33 -4.45
C LEU A 80 -13.81 -5.52 -4.20
N GLU A 81 -14.80 -5.33 -3.33
CA GLU A 81 -15.85 -6.31 -3.09
C GLU A 81 -16.68 -6.56 -4.36
N GLN A 82 -17.05 -5.51 -5.08
CA GLN A 82 -17.77 -5.63 -6.35
C GLN A 82 -16.96 -6.39 -7.41
N LEU A 83 -15.66 -6.12 -7.52
CA LEU A 83 -14.77 -6.83 -8.44
C LEU A 83 -14.65 -8.32 -8.10
N SER A 84 -14.64 -8.65 -6.81
CA SER A 84 -14.51 -10.04 -6.35
C SER A 84 -15.77 -10.88 -6.54
N LEU A 85 -16.90 -10.28 -6.89
CA LEU A 85 -18.16 -10.97 -7.14
C LEU A 85 -18.22 -11.51 -8.57
N PRO A 86 -18.41 -12.83 -8.76
CA PRO A 86 -18.68 -13.39 -10.09
C PRO A 86 -20.16 -13.14 -10.45
N GLN A 87 -20.51 -11.91 -10.84
CA GLN A 87 -21.93 -11.52 -10.95
C GLN A 87 -22.69 -12.21 -12.09
N ILE A 88 -22.05 -12.44 -13.24
CA ILE A 88 -22.72 -12.96 -14.45
C ILE A 88 -22.32 -14.42 -14.73
N ALA A 89 -21.16 -14.85 -14.22
CA ALA A 89 -20.53 -16.12 -14.61
C ALA A 89 -20.28 -17.06 -13.42
N TYR A 90 -21.13 -17.01 -12.40
CA TYR A 90 -20.96 -17.82 -11.20
C TYR A 90 -21.03 -19.34 -11.48
N ASP A 91 -22.08 -19.83 -12.17
CA ASP A 91 -22.21 -21.27 -12.44
C ASP A 91 -21.11 -21.82 -13.37
N PRO A 92 -20.70 -21.13 -14.44
CA PRO A 92 -19.53 -21.52 -15.22
C PRO A 92 -18.25 -21.53 -14.38
N LEU A 93 -18.05 -20.52 -13.52
CA LEU A 93 -16.87 -20.44 -12.65
C LEU A 93 -16.81 -21.60 -11.66
N MET A 94 -17.92 -21.92 -10.97
CA MET A 94 -17.95 -23.04 -10.03
C MET A 94 -17.70 -24.38 -10.73
N ARG A 95 -18.30 -24.59 -11.91
CA ARG A 95 -18.05 -25.80 -12.71
C ARG A 95 -16.59 -25.90 -13.15
N ALA A 96 -15.99 -24.79 -13.56
CA ALA A 96 -14.58 -24.77 -13.95
C ALA A 96 -13.65 -25.03 -12.76
N ILE A 97 -14.00 -24.55 -11.56
CA ILE A 97 -13.30 -24.85 -10.31
C ILE A 97 -13.37 -26.35 -10.00
N GLU A 98 -14.55 -26.96 -10.05
CA GLU A 98 -14.76 -28.38 -9.75
C GLU A 98 -14.04 -29.32 -10.74
N ARG A 99 -13.82 -28.86 -11.98
CA ARG A 99 -13.25 -29.67 -13.07
C ARG A 99 -11.86 -29.23 -13.51
N GLU A 100 -11.18 -28.34 -12.78
CA GLU A 100 -9.88 -27.79 -13.20
C GLU A 100 -8.86 -28.91 -13.47
N GLY A 101 -8.85 -29.94 -12.60
CA GLY A 101 -7.92 -31.07 -12.72
C GLY A 101 -8.26 -32.08 -13.83
N GLU A 102 -9.50 -32.10 -14.30
CA GLU A 102 -10.00 -33.11 -15.26
C GLU A 102 -10.12 -32.55 -16.68
N ASP A 103 -10.40 -31.25 -16.81
CA ASP A 103 -10.74 -30.61 -18.08
C ASP A 103 -9.83 -29.40 -18.37
N TYR A 104 -9.05 -29.51 -19.46
CA TYR A 104 -8.19 -28.44 -19.93
C TYR A 104 -8.96 -27.15 -20.26
N ALA A 105 -10.20 -27.26 -20.75
CA ALA A 105 -11.02 -26.09 -21.04
C ALA A 105 -11.41 -25.33 -19.76
N SER A 106 -11.71 -26.08 -18.68
CA SER A 106 -11.98 -25.52 -17.36
C SER A 106 -10.78 -24.76 -16.79
N ARG A 107 -9.56 -25.31 -16.94
CA ARG A 107 -8.33 -24.59 -16.58
C ARG A 107 -8.14 -23.31 -17.40
N LEU A 108 -8.28 -23.38 -18.72
CA LEU A 108 -8.13 -22.20 -19.60
C LEU A 108 -9.13 -21.10 -19.24
N TYR A 109 -10.37 -21.49 -18.90
CA TYR A 109 -11.39 -20.58 -18.43
C TYR A 109 -10.97 -19.86 -17.13
N LEU A 110 -10.42 -20.57 -16.14
CA LEU A 110 -9.95 -19.97 -14.89
C LEU A 110 -8.75 -19.05 -15.11
N GLU A 111 -7.83 -19.42 -16.00
CA GLU A 111 -6.69 -18.57 -16.38
C GLU A 111 -7.16 -17.26 -17.01
N ASP A 112 -8.13 -17.32 -17.94
CA ASP A 112 -8.69 -16.12 -18.56
C ASP A 112 -9.49 -15.27 -17.57
N TYR A 113 -10.28 -15.91 -16.71
CA TYR A 113 -10.99 -15.24 -15.62
C TYR A 113 -10.04 -14.45 -14.71
N LEU A 114 -8.97 -15.10 -14.23
CA LEU A 114 -7.96 -14.43 -13.41
C LEU A 114 -7.28 -13.26 -14.13
N ARG A 115 -6.98 -13.44 -15.42
CA ARG A 115 -6.38 -12.39 -16.26
C ARG A 115 -7.32 -11.20 -16.41
N SER A 116 -8.61 -11.43 -16.63
CA SER A 116 -9.63 -10.38 -16.75
C SER A 116 -9.75 -9.57 -15.46
N LEU A 117 -9.78 -10.25 -14.29
CA LEU A 117 -9.80 -9.59 -12.98
C LEU A 117 -8.52 -8.78 -12.74
N PHE A 118 -7.37 -9.32 -13.13
CA PHE A 118 -6.08 -8.66 -12.97
C PHE A 118 -5.98 -7.38 -13.80
N TYR A 119 -6.52 -7.37 -15.02
CA TYR A 119 -6.53 -6.18 -15.88
C TYR A 119 -7.64 -5.18 -15.56
N ALA A 120 -8.69 -5.59 -14.85
CA ALA A 120 -9.75 -4.69 -14.42
C ALA A 120 -9.23 -3.56 -13.50
N ARG A 121 -8.08 -3.77 -12.84
CA ARG A 121 -7.55 -2.85 -11.83
C ARG A 121 -6.03 -2.72 -11.90
N SER A 122 -5.54 -1.49 -11.96
CA SER A 122 -4.12 -1.18 -12.06
C SER A 122 -3.37 -1.24 -10.72
N ASP A 123 -4.08 -1.23 -9.59
CA ASP A 123 -3.54 -1.25 -8.23
C ASP A 123 -3.28 -2.66 -7.67
N LEU A 124 -3.67 -3.70 -8.41
CA LEU A 124 -3.38 -5.08 -8.06
C LEU A 124 -1.93 -5.45 -8.40
N GLN A 125 -1.23 -5.98 -7.41
CA GLN A 125 0.10 -6.54 -7.56
C GLN A 125 0.05 -8.01 -7.97
N SER A 126 -0.86 -8.77 -7.37
CA SER A 126 -1.12 -10.15 -7.73
C SER A 126 -2.52 -10.61 -7.31
N ILE A 127 -3.00 -11.64 -7.98
CA ILE A 127 -4.25 -12.34 -7.65
C ILE A 127 -3.94 -13.83 -7.54
N TYR A 128 -4.49 -14.49 -6.52
CA TYR A 128 -4.40 -15.93 -6.33
C TYR A 128 -5.81 -16.51 -6.25
N LEU A 129 -6.04 -17.63 -6.91
CA LEU A 129 -7.22 -18.46 -6.76
C LEU A 129 -6.77 -19.80 -6.19
N TYR A 130 -6.99 -20.00 -4.90
CA TYR A 130 -6.73 -21.27 -4.23
C TYR A 130 -7.94 -22.19 -4.36
N LEU A 131 -7.74 -23.39 -4.89
CA LEU A 131 -8.75 -24.42 -5.03
C LEU A 131 -8.65 -25.36 -3.83
N VAL A 132 -9.74 -25.46 -3.07
CA VAL A 132 -9.75 -26.09 -1.74
C VAL A 132 -9.59 -27.60 -1.85
N ASP A 133 -10.27 -28.21 -2.83
CA ASP A 133 -10.32 -29.67 -2.97
C ASP A 133 -8.97 -30.22 -3.46
N GLU A 134 -8.29 -29.53 -4.37
CA GLU A 134 -7.00 -29.98 -4.94
C GLU A 134 -5.76 -29.39 -4.26
N ARG A 135 -5.94 -28.49 -3.29
CA ARG A 135 -4.85 -27.83 -2.54
C ARG A 135 -3.79 -27.19 -3.46
N LYS A 136 -4.26 -26.63 -4.56
CA LYS A 136 -3.46 -25.93 -5.57
C LYS A 136 -3.96 -24.51 -5.71
N TYR A 137 -3.10 -23.61 -6.15
CA TYR A 137 -3.51 -22.26 -6.51
C TYR A 137 -3.03 -21.86 -7.90
N LEU A 138 -3.91 -21.15 -8.59
CA LEU A 138 -3.59 -20.41 -9.80
C LEU A 138 -3.27 -18.97 -9.40
N TYR A 139 -2.26 -18.35 -10.01
CA TYR A 139 -1.90 -16.99 -9.67
C TYR A 139 -1.41 -16.19 -10.87
N VAL A 140 -1.65 -14.87 -10.79
CA VAL A 140 -1.12 -13.86 -11.70
C VAL A 140 -0.40 -12.84 -10.86
N THR A 141 0.81 -12.48 -11.24
CA THR A 141 1.61 -11.44 -10.58
C THR A 141 2.13 -10.44 -11.60
N ARG A 142 2.33 -9.20 -11.17
CA ARG A 142 2.87 -8.15 -12.03
C ARG A 142 4.39 -8.32 -12.18
N GLU A 143 4.79 -9.02 -13.25
CA GLU A 143 6.18 -9.09 -13.72
C GLU A 143 6.40 -8.09 -14.87
N ARG A 144 7.63 -7.58 -15.03
CA ARG A 144 7.94 -6.38 -15.83
C ARG A 144 7.48 -6.42 -17.31
N TYR A 145 7.34 -7.60 -17.92
CA TYR A 145 7.11 -7.71 -19.37
C TYR A 145 6.07 -8.77 -19.80
N ASN A 146 5.58 -9.62 -18.89
CA ASN A 146 4.61 -10.65 -19.24
C ASN A 146 3.76 -11.03 -18.02
N VAL A 147 2.43 -10.95 -18.12
CA VAL A 147 1.53 -11.49 -17.09
C VAL A 147 1.06 -12.87 -17.55
N THR A 148 1.65 -13.88 -16.93
CA THR A 148 1.33 -15.29 -17.14
C THR A 148 0.59 -15.81 -15.93
N VAL A 149 -0.42 -16.64 -16.17
CA VAL A 149 -1.09 -17.37 -15.08
C VAL A 149 -0.23 -18.61 -14.82
N ARG A 150 0.09 -18.85 -13.56
CA ARG A 150 0.90 -19.99 -13.12
C ARG A 150 0.14 -20.80 -12.08
N ALA A 151 0.45 -22.08 -11.98
CA ALA A 151 -0.12 -22.97 -10.98
C ALA A 151 0.97 -23.43 -10.01
N ALA A 152 0.63 -23.57 -8.73
CA ALA A 152 1.49 -24.17 -7.73
C ALA A 152 0.67 -24.95 -6.70
N LEU A 153 1.28 -25.97 -6.09
CA LEU A 153 0.71 -26.80 -5.04
C LEU A 153 1.16 -26.26 -3.68
N ASP A 154 0.24 -26.15 -2.74
CA ASP A 154 0.56 -25.69 -1.38
C ASP A 154 -0.46 -26.18 -0.36
N ASP A 155 -0.01 -27.13 0.46
CA ASP A 155 -0.75 -27.72 1.56
C ASP A 155 -0.77 -26.85 2.82
N GLY A 156 0.02 -25.77 2.88
CA GLY A 156 0.17 -24.90 4.03
C GLY A 156 -0.85 -23.76 4.12
N ILE A 157 -1.59 -23.48 3.05
CA ILE A 157 -2.61 -22.42 2.99
C ILE A 157 -3.73 -22.61 4.03
N PRO A 158 -4.29 -23.82 4.23
CA PRO A 158 -5.33 -24.06 5.24
C PRO A 158 -4.89 -23.72 6.66
N GLU A 159 -3.59 -23.77 6.95
CA GLU A 159 -3.06 -23.46 8.28
C GLU A 159 -2.95 -21.96 8.56
N GLN A 160 -3.03 -21.13 7.52
CA GLN A 160 -2.87 -19.69 7.64
C GLN A 160 -4.00 -19.04 8.44
N ALA A 161 -3.63 -18.12 9.33
CA ALA A 161 -4.60 -17.42 10.18
C ALA A 161 -5.60 -16.57 9.38
N TRP A 162 -5.21 -16.04 8.23
CA TRP A 162 -6.13 -15.31 7.35
C TRP A 162 -7.13 -16.25 6.67
N TYR A 163 -6.71 -17.47 6.30
CA TYR A 163 -7.56 -18.46 5.66
C TYR A 163 -8.65 -18.95 6.61
N LYS A 164 -8.26 -19.36 7.83
CA LYS A 164 -9.19 -19.79 8.89
C LYS A 164 -10.23 -18.70 9.20
N ARG A 165 -9.81 -17.43 9.26
CA ARG A 165 -10.72 -16.29 9.46
C ARG A 165 -11.68 -16.09 8.29
N ALA A 166 -11.19 -16.10 7.05
CA ALA A 166 -12.04 -15.92 5.87
C ALA A 166 -13.07 -17.05 5.71
N MET A 167 -12.71 -18.28 6.08
CA MET A 167 -13.58 -19.45 6.04
C MET A 167 -14.68 -19.42 7.11
N ALA A 168 -14.39 -18.85 8.29
CA ALA A 168 -15.34 -18.72 9.39
C ALA A 168 -16.26 -17.49 9.27
N ASP A 169 -15.89 -16.49 8.47
CA ASP A 169 -16.66 -15.26 8.31
C ASP A 169 -18.00 -15.49 7.61
N SER A 170 -19.08 -14.88 8.13
CA SER A 170 -20.44 -15.02 7.59
C SER A 170 -20.61 -14.39 6.21
N HIS A 171 -19.77 -13.42 5.86
CA HIS A 171 -19.79 -12.73 4.56
C HIS A 171 -18.77 -13.34 3.59
N ASN A 172 -18.12 -14.45 3.96
CA ASN A 172 -17.14 -15.15 3.14
C ASN A 172 -15.98 -14.25 2.70
N ARG A 173 -15.56 -13.32 3.55
CA ARG A 173 -14.49 -12.36 3.23
C ARG A 173 -13.51 -12.20 4.38
N GLY A 174 -12.29 -11.79 4.05
CA GLY A 174 -11.24 -11.51 5.02
C GLY A 174 -10.30 -10.44 4.52
N VAL A 175 -9.86 -9.56 5.41
CA VAL A 175 -8.83 -8.56 5.09
C VAL A 175 -7.59 -8.85 5.92
N GLN A 176 -6.44 -8.85 5.26
CA GLN A 176 -5.14 -9.01 5.89
C GLN A 176 -4.31 -7.75 5.66
N SER A 177 -3.85 -7.14 6.76
CA SER A 177 -2.83 -6.10 6.69
C SER A 177 -1.45 -6.74 6.51
N LEU A 178 -0.72 -6.31 5.48
CA LEU A 178 0.64 -6.79 5.19
C LEU A 178 1.71 -5.77 5.58
N VAL A 179 1.32 -4.71 6.30
CA VAL A 179 2.23 -3.66 6.77
C VAL A 179 3.21 -4.19 7.82
N LEU A 180 2.74 -5.08 8.70
CA LEU A 180 3.54 -5.62 9.82
C LEU A 180 4.03 -7.05 9.58
N SER A 181 3.23 -7.90 8.93
CA SER A 181 3.61 -9.24 8.53
C SER A 181 3.52 -9.36 7.01
N ARG A 182 4.64 -9.65 6.36
CA ARG A 182 4.70 -9.85 4.91
C ARG A 182 4.38 -11.29 4.49
N GLU A 183 3.99 -12.13 5.44
CA GLU A 183 3.64 -13.52 5.18
C GLU A 183 2.27 -13.57 4.50
N THR A 184 2.30 -13.89 3.22
CA THR A 184 1.10 -14.09 2.41
C THR A 184 0.56 -15.51 2.55
N GLY A 185 1.39 -16.44 3.01
CA GLY A 185 1.09 -17.88 3.01
C GLY A 185 1.20 -18.55 1.63
N TYR A 186 1.59 -17.80 0.60
CA TYR A 186 1.86 -18.31 -0.74
C TYR A 186 3.37 -18.26 -1.01
N GLY A 187 3.89 -19.22 -1.78
CA GLY A 187 5.33 -19.35 -2.04
C GLY A 187 6.00 -18.16 -2.73
N THR A 188 5.24 -17.22 -3.28
CA THR A 188 5.75 -15.98 -3.88
C THR A 188 5.10 -14.78 -3.19
N ALA A 189 5.78 -14.21 -2.19
CA ALA A 189 5.33 -12.97 -1.56
C ALA A 189 5.59 -11.80 -2.53
N PRO A 190 4.55 -11.07 -2.99
CA PRO A 190 4.76 -9.98 -3.92
C PRO A 190 5.36 -8.79 -3.16
N GLU A 191 6.42 -8.20 -3.72
CA GLU A 191 7.01 -6.98 -3.15
C GLU A 191 6.07 -5.78 -3.34
N GLY A 192 6.15 -4.81 -2.41
CA GLY A 192 5.39 -3.56 -2.52
C GLY A 192 3.89 -3.68 -2.23
N VAL A 193 3.46 -4.76 -1.58
CA VAL A 193 2.07 -4.97 -1.16
C VAL A 193 1.86 -4.46 0.26
N TYR A 194 0.73 -3.78 0.50
CA TYR A 194 0.37 -3.29 1.84
C TYR A 194 -0.80 -4.04 2.47
N MET A 195 -1.66 -4.68 1.66
CA MET A 195 -2.88 -5.35 2.12
C MET A 195 -3.30 -6.45 1.14
N ALA A 196 -3.95 -7.47 1.69
CA ALA A 196 -4.67 -8.47 0.91
C ALA A 196 -6.16 -8.52 1.28
N TYR A 197 -6.99 -8.75 0.27
CA TYR A 197 -8.43 -9.01 0.40
C TYR A 197 -8.71 -10.42 -0.07
N HIS A 198 -9.38 -11.22 0.75
CA HIS A 198 -9.69 -12.61 0.51
C HIS A 198 -11.20 -12.79 0.43
N ARG A 199 -11.66 -13.55 -0.56
CA ARG A 199 -13.07 -13.94 -0.70
C ARG A 199 -13.17 -15.44 -0.88
N VAL A 200 -14.00 -16.07 -0.06
CA VAL A 200 -14.32 -17.50 -0.18
C VAL A 200 -15.47 -17.65 -1.18
N LEU A 201 -15.24 -18.50 -2.17
CA LEU A 201 -16.23 -18.93 -3.14
C LEU A 201 -16.84 -20.23 -2.64
N ARG A 202 -18.09 -20.17 -2.18
CA ARG A 202 -18.87 -21.33 -1.76
C ARG A 202 -19.86 -21.70 -2.83
N SER A 203 -20.04 -22.99 -3.11
CA SER A 203 -21.08 -23.47 -4.03
C SER A 203 -22.47 -23.17 -3.49
N LEU A 204 -23.39 -22.73 -4.36
CA LEU A 204 -24.78 -22.47 -4.00
C LEU A 204 -25.56 -23.75 -3.65
N ARG A 205 -25.10 -24.91 -4.14
CA ARG A 205 -25.79 -26.20 -3.98
C ARG A 205 -25.64 -26.76 -2.58
N ASP A 206 -24.42 -26.77 -2.05
CA ASP A 206 -24.06 -27.43 -0.79
C ASP A 206 -23.47 -26.46 0.27
N ARG A 207 -23.30 -25.18 -0.10
CA ARG A 207 -22.66 -24.14 0.73
C ARG A 207 -21.22 -24.46 1.15
N GLN A 208 -20.58 -25.44 0.52
CA GLN A 208 -19.18 -25.79 0.77
C GLN A 208 -18.26 -24.82 0.04
N ALA A 209 -17.14 -24.48 0.69
CA ALA A 209 -16.11 -23.64 0.11
C ALA A 209 -15.33 -24.45 -0.94
N ARG A 210 -15.33 -23.98 -2.18
CA ARG A 210 -14.65 -24.62 -3.31
C ARG A 210 -13.34 -23.91 -3.65
N ALA A 211 -13.30 -22.59 -3.47
CA ALA A 211 -12.10 -21.81 -3.74
C ALA A 211 -11.99 -20.57 -2.85
N VAL A 212 -10.79 -19.99 -2.78
CA VAL A 212 -10.52 -18.71 -2.15
C VAL A 212 -9.78 -17.80 -3.13
N LEU A 213 -10.38 -16.65 -3.41
CA LEU A 213 -9.83 -15.61 -4.27
C LEU A 213 -9.14 -14.54 -3.42
N SER A 214 -7.85 -14.35 -3.60
CA SER A 214 -7.01 -13.44 -2.83
C SER A 214 -6.44 -12.35 -3.74
N PHE A 215 -6.74 -11.08 -3.43
CA PHE A 215 -6.24 -9.90 -4.12
C PHE A 215 -5.15 -9.24 -3.28
N TYR A 216 -3.96 -9.07 -3.83
CA TYR A 216 -2.85 -8.39 -3.18
C TYR A 216 -2.66 -7.02 -3.81
N VAL A 217 -2.75 -5.98 -3.00
CA VAL A 217 -2.82 -4.59 -3.46
C VAL A 217 -1.53 -3.84 -3.17
N ASN A 218 -1.00 -3.11 -4.17
CA ASN A 218 0.21 -2.31 -4.02
C ASN A 218 -0.04 -0.94 -3.37
N ASP A 219 1.05 -0.21 -3.10
CA ASP A 219 1.01 1.13 -2.49
C ASP A 219 0.22 2.20 -3.27
N SER A 220 -0.09 1.99 -4.56
CA SER A 220 -0.87 2.97 -5.34
C SER A 220 -2.29 3.13 -4.79
N ALA A 221 -2.91 2.05 -4.30
CA ALA A 221 -4.21 2.12 -3.65
C ALA A 221 -4.15 2.87 -2.32
N LYS A 222 -3.08 2.69 -1.53
CA LYS A 222 -2.86 3.47 -0.31
C LYS A 222 -2.81 4.97 -0.63
N ASN A 223 -2.07 5.32 -1.69
CA ASN A 223 -1.97 6.71 -2.14
C ASN A 223 -3.31 7.25 -2.64
N ALA A 224 -4.13 6.44 -3.32
CA ALA A 224 -5.47 6.82 -3.74
C ALA A 224 -6.41 7.07 -2.53
N ILE A 225 -6.36 6.20 -1.51
CA ILE A 225 -7.13 6.38 -0.27
C ILE A 225 -6.71 7.65 0.47
N MET A 226 -5.41 7.98 0.44
CA MET A 226 -4.84 9.17 1.09
C MET A 226 -4.83 10.44 0.22
N ALA A 227 -5.31 10.39 -1.04
CA ALA A 227 -5.12 11.47 -2.01
C ALA A 227 -5.75 12.81 -1.57
N ASP A 228 -6.88 12.74 -0.88
CA ASP A 228 -7.65 13.91 -0.43
C ASP A 228 -7.20 14.45 0.93
N MET A 229 -6.16 13.86 1.54
CA MET A 229 -5.58 14.42 2.75
C MET A 229 -4.76 15.66 2.40
N PRO A 230 -5.02 16.84 3.00
CA PRO A 230 -4.15 17.98 2.84
C PRO A 230 -2.74 17.62 3.33
N LYS A 231 -1.76 17.68 2.42
CA LYS A 231 -0.35 17.44 2.73
C LYS A 231 0.22 18.63 3.49
N THR A 232 -0.16 18.81 4.75
CA THR A 232 0.55 19.74 5.63
C THR A 232 1.97 19.20 5.88
N GLU A 233 2.98 20.00 5.55
CA GLU A 233 4.42 19.64 5.53
C GLU A 233 4.97 19.06 6.86
N GLY A 234 4.22 19.15 7.97
CA GLY A 234 4.57 18.55 9.26
C GLY A 234 3.79 17.30 9.68
N GLY A 235 2.64 16.98 9.06
CA GLY A 235 1.72 15.94 9.55
C GLY A 235 1.85 14.56 8.88
N ALA A 236 2.29 14.53 7.63
CA ALA A 236 2.31 13.31 6.83
C ALA A 236 3.37 12.27 7.26
N ARG A 237 4.34 12.65 8.10
CA ARG A 237 5.40 11.72 8.55
C ARG A 237 5.01 10.85 9.75
N HIS A 238 3.96 11.19 10.51
CA HIS A 238 3.70 10.48 11.77
C HIS A 238 2.89 9.18 11.62
N PHE A 239 2.11 9.02 10.55
CA PHE A 239 1.37 7.77 10.32
C PHE A 239 2.26 6.58 9.88
N ALA A 240 3.51 6.83 9.46
CA ALA A 240 4.50 5.78 9.18
C ALA A 240 5.34 5.35 10.42
N GLY A 241 5.15 6.01 11.57
CA GLY A 241 6.05 5.92 12.72
C GLY A 241 5.54 5.13 13.93
N CYS A 242 4.29 4.65 13.94
CA CYS A 242 3.69 4.02 15.13
C CYS A 242 4.07 2.53 15.30
N GLY A 243 5.31 2.16 14.98
CA GLY A 243 5.82 0.79 15.10
C GLY A 243 7.30 0.67 15.44
N ARG A 244 8.00 1.75 15.81
CA ARG A 244 9.42 1.69 16.20
C ARG A 244 9.66 2.38 17.53
N HIS A 245 9.42 1.70 18.64
CA HIS A 245 10.15 1.95 19.88
C HIS A 245 10.09 0.73 20.80
N ALA A 246 10.98 -0.24 20.54
CA ALA A 246 11.47 -1.17 21.57
C ALA A 246 12.75 -1.87 21.08
N VAL A 247 13.84 -1.11 20.92
CA VAL A 247 15.19 -1.71 20.95
C VAL A 247 16.02 -0.92 21.96
N SER A 248 16.01 -1.45 23.18
CA SER A 248 16.91 -1.08 24.26
C SER A 248 18.35 -1.34 23.82
N ARG A 249 19.12 -0.26 23.59
CA ARG A 249 20.58 -0.30 23.49
C ARG A 249 21.16 -0.58 24.89
N ARG A 250 21.44 -1.85 25.21
CA ARG A 250 22.47 -2.21 26.19
C ARG A 250 23.75 -2.55 25.44
N ARG A 251 24.72 -1.62 25.50
CA ARG A 251 26.11 -1.86 25.12
C ARG A 251 26.72 -2.79 26.17
N SER A 252 27.01 -4.03 25.78
CA SER A 252 27.92 -4.91 26.52
C SER A 252 29.21 -5.02 25.72
N ARG A 253 30.24 -4.42 26.30
CA ARG A 253 31.63 -4.42 25.89
C ARG A 253 32.18 -5.83 26.09
N VAL A 254 32.59 -6.52 25.03
CA VAL A 254 33.45 -7.72 25.13
C VAL A 254 34.68 -7.49 24.27
N LEU A 255 35.81 -7.45 24.97
CA LEU A 255 37.17 -7.44 24.46
C LEU A 255 37.43 -8.77 23.74
N PHE A 256 37.97 -8.75 22.53
CA PHE A 256 38.91 -9.78 22.09
C PHE A 256 39.85 -9.19 21.04
N GLY A 257 41.14 -9.19 21.39
CA GLY A 257 42.24 -8.87 20.50
C GLY A 257 42.62 -10.07 19.64
N GLY A 258 43.30 -9.79 18.54
CA GLY A 258 43.92 -10.77 17.67
C GLY A 258 44.48 -10.10 16.42
N LYS A 259 45.80 -9.97 16.37
CA LYS A 259 46.58 -9.33 15.31
C LYS A 259 46.55 -10.10 13.97
N PRO A 260 46.95 -9.46 12.86
CA PRO A 260 46.90 -10.02 11.51
C PRO A 260 48.21 -10.73 11.14
N THR A 261 48.14 -11.70 10.23
CA THR A 261 49.31 -12.18 9.48
C THR A 261 48.99 -12.33 7.99
N THR A 262 49.95 -11.89 7.19
CA THR A 262 49.98 -11.81 5.73
C THR A 262 50.88 -12.89 5.13
N LYS A 263 50.62 -13.22 3.85
CA LYS A 263 51.48 -13.99 2.89
C LYS A 263 51.52 -15.51 3.18
N THR A 264 51.69 -16.45 2.24
CA THR A 264 52.33 -16.43 0.91
C THR A 264 51.86 -17.66 0.09
N SER A 265 52.06 -17.57 -1.23
CA SER A 265 52.05 -18.61 -2.28
C SER A 265 52.17 -20.10 -1.90
N SER A 266 51.56 -20.99 -2.71
CA SER A 266 52.33 -21.94 -3.53
C SER A 266 51.44 -22.65 -4.56
N ALA A 267 51.98 -22.75 -5.77
CA ALA A 267 51.53 -23.60 -6.85
C ALA A 267 51.55 -25.10 -6.48
N ARG A 268 50.66 -25.92 -7.06
CA ARG A 268 51.11 -27.17 -7.71
C ARG A 268 50.08 -27.79 -8.65
N SER A 269 50.69 -28.49 -9.59
CA SER A 269 50.27 -29.04 -10.84
C SER A 269 49.56 -30.39 -10.75
N THR A 270 48.87 -30.72 -11.84
CA THR A 270 48.79 -32.04 -12.50
C THR A 270 48.25 -33.25 -11.72
N ARG A 271 47.16 -33.86 -12.23
CA ARG A 271 47.27 -35.18 -12.89
C ARG A 271 46.04 -35.59 -13.69
N ARG A 272 46.31 -35.85 -14.98
CA ARG A 272 45.65 -36.80 -15.89
C ARG A 272 45.05 -38.04 -15.18
N ARG A 273 43.87 -38.45 -15.62
CA ARG A 273 43.60 -39.87 -15.92
C ARG A 273 42.70 -40.01 -17.15
N ARG A 274 43.31 -40.55 -18.21
CA ARG A 274 42.67 -41.22 -19.36
C ARG A 274 41.82 -42.38 -18.84
N ARG A 275 40.66 -42.60 -19.45
CA ARG A 275 40.15 -43.94 -19.72
C ARG A 275 39.57 -43.95 -21.14
N LYS A 276 40.19 -44.77 -22.00
CA LYS A 276 39.65 -45.22 -23.28
C LYS A 276 38.61 -46.29 -23.00
N ASP A 277 37.61 -46.39 -23.88
CA ASP A 277 37.15 -47.61 -24.56
C ASP A 277 35.96 -47.20 -25.44
N SER A 278 36.10 -47.17 -26.77
CA SER A 278 36.08 -48.28 -27.73
C SER A 278 34.66 -48.55 -28.25
N THR A 279 34.30 -47.88 -29.35
CA THR A 279 33.52 -48.44 -30.46
C THR A 279 33.48 -47.38 -31.56
N GLY A 280 34.20 -47.68 -32.64
CA GLY A 280 34.28 -46.84 -33.81
C GLY A 280 33.09 -47.04 -34.74
N ARG A 281 32.66 -45.93 -35.36
CA ARG A 281 32.29 -45.91 -36.78
C ARG A 281 32.29 -44.45 -37.26
N ASP A 282 33.34 -44.13 -38.01
CA ASP A 282 33.35 -43.02 -38.96
C ASP A 282 32.40 -43.33 -40.12
N ARG A 283 31.57 -42.36 -40.48
CA ARG A 283 31.26 -42.04 -41.88
C ARG A 283 31.05 -40.54 -42.03
N THR A 284 32.06 -39.92 -42.62
CA THR A 284 32.00 -38.64 -43.33
C THR A 284 31.08 -38.74 -44.55
N GLY A 285 30.37 -37.64 -44.84
CA GLY A 285 29.50 -37.52 -46.01
C GLY A 285 29.03 -36.08 -46.18
N VAL A 286 29.88 -35.26 -46.79
CA VAL A 286 29.56 -33.95 -47.33
C VAL A 286 28.80 -34.14 -48.65
N ILE A 287 27.58 -33.61 -48.77
CA ILE A 287 26.98 -33.25 -50.07
C ILE A 287 26.26 -31.91 -49.92
N TRP A 288 26.78 -30.91 -50.62
CA TRP A 288 26.11 -29.67 -51.01
C TRP A 288 25.34 -29.94 -52.30
N SER A 289 24.06 -29.55 -52.40
CA SER A 289 23.46 -29.18 -53.69
C SER A 289 22.15 -28.40 -53.52
N SER A 290 22.28 -27.09 -53.74
CA SER A 290 21.55 -26.23 -54.68
C SER A 290 20.01 -26.33 -54.91
N LYS A 291 19.46 -25.11 -55.02
CA LYS A 291 18.55 -24.59 -56.07
C LYS A 291 17.02 -24.48 -55.80
N THR A 292 16.64 -23.21 -55.59
CA THR A 292 15.68 -22.38 -56.37
C THR A 292 14.18 -22.68 -56.38
N SER A 293 13.45 -21.59 -56.03
CA SER A 293 12.35 -20.96 -56.78
C SER A 293 11.04 -21.72 -56.96
N THR A 294 9.94 -21.12 -56.47
CA THR A 294 8.87 -20.64 -57.36
C THR A 294 7.88 -19.69 -56.68
N ARG A 295 7.54 -18.65 -57.46
CA ARG A 295 6.40 -17.73 -57.35
C ARG A 295 5.04 -18.47 -57.31
N GLY A 296 4.06 -17.82 -56.70
CA GLY A 296 2.63 -17.93 -57.04
C GLY A 296 1.86 -16.84 -56.28
N THR A 297 1.68 -15.65 -56.88
CA THR A 297 0.53 -15.18 -57.69
C THR A 297 -0.66 -14.68 -56.87
N ALA A 298 -1.08 -13.49 -57.31
CA ALA A 298 -2.21 -12.71 -56.86
C ALA A 298 -3.55 -13.43 -57.09
N GLY A 299 -4.54 -13.02 -56.29
CA GLY A 299 -5.95 -13.34 -56.49
C GLY A 299 -6.80 -12.41 -55.64
N GLY A 300 -7.07 -11.21 -56.17
CA GLY A 300 -8.14 -10.37 -55.63
C GLY A 300 -9.50 -10.97 -55.97
N SER A 301 -10.48 -10.81 -55.10
CA SER A 301 -11.85 -10.54 -55.52
C SER A 301 -12.64 -9.88 -54.40
N SER A 302 -13.12 -8.69 -54.76
CA SER A 302 -14.25 -7.96 -54.23
C SER A 302 -15.49 -8.81 -54.00
N SER A 303 -16.22 -8.55 -52.91
CA SER A 303 -17.67 -8.29 -52.96
C SER A 303 -18.18 -7.72 -51.63
N PRO A 304 -18.91 -6.59 -51.65
CA PRO A 304 -19.67 -6.09 -50.52
C PRO A 304 -21.11 -6.63 -50.59
N PHE A 305 -21.68 -7.10 -49.48
CA PHE A 305 -23.10 -7.44 -49.45
C PHE A 305 -23.82 -6.88 -48.22
N ARG A 306 -24.60 -5.83 -48.52
CA ARG A 306 -25.95 -5.47 -48.06
C ARG A 306 -26.27 -5.44 -46.56
N SER A 307 -26.60 -4.21 -46.17
CA SER A 307 -27.64 -3.79 -45.24
C SER A 307 -28.93 -4.63 -45.28
N ALA A 308 -29.50 -4.88 -44.11
CA ALA A 308 -30.94 -4.98 -43.93
C ALA A 308 -31.35 -4.29 -42.62
N ARG A 309 -32.04 -3.16 -42.77
CA ARG A 309 -32.96 -2.59 -41.78
C ARG A 309 -34.08 -3.62 -41.52
N SER A 310 -34.46 -3.80 -40.26
CA SER A 310 -35.85 -4.11 -39.92
C SER A 310 -36.28 -3.28 -38.72
N THR A 311 -37.03 -2.23 -39.02
CA THR A 311 -38.01 -1.59 -38.15
C THR A 311 -39.10 -2.60 -37.78
N GLY A 312 -39.44 -2.70 -36.50
CA GLY A 312 -40.55 -3.52 -36.02
C GLY A 312 -41.12 -2.97 -34.73
N ARG A 313 -42.00 -1.98 -34.85
CA ARG A 313 -42.99 -1.59 -33.82
C ARG A 313 -43.87 -2.80 -33.49
N ARG A 314 -44.08 -3.06 -32.20
CA ARG A 314 -45.39 -3.11 -31.55
C ARG A 314 -45.22 -2.83 -30.07
#